data_AF-A0A0F9DF14-F1
#
_entry.id   AF-A0A0F9DF14-F1
#
_cell.length_a   1.000
_cell.length_b   1.000
_cell.length_c   1.000
_cell.angle_alpha   90.00
_cell.angle_beta   90.00
_cell.angle_gamma   90.00
#
_symmetry.space_group_name_H-M   'P 1'
#
loop_
_entity.id
_entity.type
_entity.pdbx_description
1 polymer ?
#
loop_
_entity_poly.entity_id
_entity_poly.type
_entity_poly.pdbx_seq_one_letter_code
_entity_poly.pdbx_strand_id
1 'polypeptide(L)'
;MKVSLKKISHTFLLIVFSILSINTSTAISQIADSPYPMFLHDLKHTGRSPYQVSKVNGLKWHQLTGGEIWSSPVIGADNTIYVSSTDGNLYAFNTDGTLKWDYQTGKELFGTPAIDADGTIYVGGDNKKLLAINPDRKIKWPCFIGSDVHSSPAIDKDGTIYVGAWDGKLYAINKNGTRKWSYTTGSNILSSSPAIGDDGTIEFEFNDILNSTTPQIVNLTPTSNKLNTIKISTKKSGILL
;
A
#
# COMPACT_ATOMS: atom_id res chain seq x y z
N MET A 1 -7.31 -55.17 -72.82
CA MET A 1 -7.01 -53.77 -72.45
C MET A 1 -7.24 -53.64 -70.94
N LYS A 2 -6.16 -53.58 -70.15
CA LYS A 2 -6.21 -53.54 -68.67
C LYS A 2 -6.55 -52.12 -68.22
N VAL A 3 -7.66 -51.92 -67.52
CA VAL A 3 -7.92 -50.68 -66.77
C VAL A 3 -7.72 -51.00 -65.29
N SER A 4 -6.72 -50.36 -64.70
CA SER A 4 -6.27 -50.53 -63.32
C SER A 4 -7.21 -49.80 -62.37
N LEU A 5 -7.86 -50.52 -61.46
CA LEU A 5 -8.68 -49.98 -60.37
C LEU A 5 -7.75 -49.48 -59.26
N LYS A 6 -7.62 -48.16 -59.14
CA LYS A 6 -6.87 -47.51 -58.06
C LYS A 6 -7.65 -47.64 -56.75
N LYS A 7 -7.09 -48.38 -55.78
CA LYS A 7 -7.59 -48.48 -54.40
C LYS A 7 -7.65 -47.10 -53.75
N ILE A 8 -8.84 -46.69 -53.31
CA ILE A 8 -9.04 -45.51 -52.46
C ILE A 8 -8.79 -45.95 -51.01
N SER A 9 -7.58 -45.70 -50.53
CA SER A 9 -7.20 -45.88 -49.12
C SER A 9 -7.95 -44.88 -48.26
N HIS A 10 -8.86 -45.37 -47.40
CA HIS A 10 -9.53 -44.55 -46.40
C HIS A 10 -8.56 -44.28 -45.25
N THR A 11 -7.89 -43.12 -45.30
CA THR A 11 -7.14 -42.61 -44.15
C THR A 11 -8.15 -42.00 -43.17
N PHE A 12 -8.37 -42.67 -42.03
CA PHE A 12 -9.12 -42.14 -40.90
C PHE A 12 -8.31 -40.99 -40.27
N LEU A 13 -8.80 -39.76 -40.37
CA LEU A 13 -8.25 -38.62 -39.65
C LEU A 13 -8.86 -38.59 -38.25
N LEU A 14 -8.11 -39.08 -37.25
CA LEU A 14 -8.42 -38.89 -35.84
C LEU A 14 -8.14 -37.42 -35.46
N ILE A 15 -9.19 -36.60 -35.43
CA ILE A 15 -9.11 -35.25 -34.86
C ILE A 15 -9.13 -35.40 -33.34
N VAL A 16 -7.94 -35.39 -32.72
CA VAL A 16 -7.81 -35.27 -31.27
C VAL A 16 -8.11 -33.83 -30.90
N PHE A 17 -9.31 -33.57 -30.39
CA PHE A 17 -9.62 -32.32 -29.69
C PHE A 17 -8.89 -32.33 -28.34
N SER A 18 -7.64 -31.86 -28.33
CA SER A 18 -6.99 -31.44 -27.10
C SER A 18 -7.68 -30.16 -26.63
N ILE A 19 -8.52 -30.28 -25.60
CA ILE A 19 -9.06 -29.14 -24.87
C ILE A 19 -7.87 -28.48 -24.19
N LEU A 20 -7.32 -27.44 -24.81
CA LEU A 20 -6.40 -26.54 -24.15
C LEU A 20 -7.24 -25.75 -23.15
N SER A 21 -7.33 -26.24 -21.91
CA SER A 21 -7.86 -25.44 -20.82
C SER A 21 -6.91 -24.25 -20.64
N ILE A 22 -7.30 -23.11 -21.20
CA ILE A 22 -6.68 -21.84 -20.87
C ILE A 22 -7.07 -21.60 -19.42
N ASN A 23 -6.17 -21.96 -18.51
CA ASN A 23 -6.20 -21.43 -17.16
C ASN A 23 -5.97 -19.93 -17.32
N THR A 24 -7.06 -19.16 -17.46
CA THR A 24 -7.00 -17.74 -17.16
C THR A 24 -6.84 -17.66 -15.65
N SER A 25 -5.60 -17.78 -15.19
CA SER A 25 -5.20 -17.14 -13.95
C SER A 25 -5.53 -15.67 -14.17
N THR A 26 -6.68 -15.25 -13.64
CA THR A 26 -6.82 -13.86 -13.24
C THR A 26 -5.72 -13.65 -12.24
N ALA A 27 -4.61 -13.07 -12.68
CA ALA A 27 -3.61 -12.53 -11.78
C ALA A 27 -4.35 -11.48 -10.96
N ILE A 28 -4.81 -11.89 -9.78
CA ILE A 28 -5.22 -10.95 -8.75
C ILE A 28 -3.92 -10.21 -8.45
N SER A 29 -3.84 -8.94 -8.88
CA SER A 29 -2.78 -8.03 -8.49
C SER A 29 -2.89 -7.88 -6.97
N GLN A 30 -2.16 -8.76 -6.30
CA GLN A 30 -2.08 -8.85 -4.86
C GLN A 30 -1.18 -7.71 -4.41
N ILE A 31 -1.49 -7.08 -3.28
CA ILE A 31 -0.45 -6.43 -2.45
C ILE A 31 0.69 -7.45 -2.28
N ALA A 32 1.92 -7.02 -1.94
CA ALA A 32 3.01 -7.96 -1.66
C ALA A 32 2.48 -9.18 -0.90
N ASP A 33 2.83 -10.38 -1.36
CA ASP A 33 2.55 -11.63 -0.66
C ASP A 33 3.42 -11.64 0.61
N SER A 34 3.04 -10.76 1.52
CA SER A 34 3.78 -10.28 2.65
C SER A 34 2.86 -10.33 3.86
N PRO A 35 3.38 -10.76 5.02
CA PRO A 35 2.57 -10.87 6.20
C PRO A 35 2.08 -9.52 6.75
N TYR A 36 2.66 -8.36 6.42
CA TYR A 36 2.24 -7.04 6.94
C TYR A 36 2.75 -5.87 6.05
N PRO A 37 2.13 -5.58 4.89
CA PRO A 37 2.61 -4.59 3.93
C PRO A 37 2.28 -3.13 4.27
N MET A 38 1.36 -2.86 5.21
CA MET A 38 0.92 -1.49 5.54
C MET A 38 0.37 -1.35 6.96
N PHE A 39 0.07 -0.10 7.37
CA PHE A 39 -0.57 0.20 8.66
C PHE A 39 -1.78 -0.70 8.90
N LEU A 40 -1.81 -1.35 10.07
CA LEU A 40 -2.85 -2.29 10.46
C LEU A 40 -3.09 -3.43 9.45
N HIS A 41 -2.02 -3.98 8.87
CA HIS A 41 -1.98 -5.22 8.07
C HIS A 41 -2.53 -5.11 6.64
N ASP A 42 -3.73 -4.58 6.47
CA ASP A 42 -4.47 -4.61 5.21
C ASP A 42 -5.09 -3.25 4.87
N LEU A 43 -5.66 -3.16 3.66
CA LEU A 43 -6.33 -1.95 3.16
C LEU A 43 -7.54 -1.52 4.01
N LYS A 44 -8.00 -2.39 4.91
CA LYS A 44 -9.13 -2.17 5.83
C LYS A 44 -8.67 -1.90 7.27
N HIS A 45 -7.36 -1.82 7.49
CA HIS A 45 -6.77 -1.59 8.79
C HIS A 45 -7.22 -2.59 9.87
N THR A 46 -7.33 -3.89 9.54
CA THR A 46 -7.84 -4.86 10.53
C THR A 46 -6.86 -5.20 11.66
N GLY A 47 -5.56 -4.95 11.47
CA GLY A 47 -4.51 -5.20 12.46
C GLY A 47 -4.25 -6.68 12.77
N ARG A 48 -4.82 -7.61 12.00
CA ARG A 48 -4.81 -9.05 12.31
C ARG A 48 -3.69 -9.81 11.61
N SER A 49 -2.86 -10.49 12.40
CA SER A 49 -1.82 -11.39 11.88
C SER A 49 -2.46 -12.73 11.46
N PRO A 50 -2.05 -13.32 10.32
CA PRO A 50 -2.48 -14.67 9.94
C PRO A 50 -1.83 -15.76 10.82
N TYR A 51 -0.83 -15.43 11.63
CA TYR A 51 -0.10 -16.38 12.45
C TYR A 51 -0.74 -16.56 13.84
N GLN A 52 -1.07 -17.80 14.18
CA GLN A 52 -1.35 -18.17 15.56
C GLN A 52 -0.03 -18.27 16.33
N VAL A 53 0.16 -17.42 17.33
CA VAL A 53 1.39 -17.40 18.11
C VAL A 53 1.27 -18.38 19.28
N SER A 54 2.12 -19.40 19.31
CA SER A 54 2.41 -20.16 20.52
C SER A 54 3.15 -19.25 21.50
N LYS A 55 2.79 -19.30 22.79
CA LYS A 55 3.29 -18.40 23.85
C LYS A 55 4.80 -18.15 23.71
N VAL A 56 5.18 -16.96 23.28
CA VAL A 56 6.59 -16.56 23.20
C VAL A 56 7.01 -16.19 24.63
N ASN A 57 7.93 -16.95 25.21
CA ASN A 57 8.50 -16.59 26.51
C ASN A 57 9.64 -15.59 26.31
N GLY A 58 9.44 -14.33 26.72
CA GLY A 58 10.49 -13.32 26.86
C GLY A 58 10.81 -12.47 25.63
N LEU A 59 11.55 -11.38 25.86
CA LEU A 59 12.08 -10.49 24.83
C LEU A 59 13.15 -11.22 24.01
N LYS A 60 12.98 -11.33 22.69
CA LYS A 60 13.97 -11.95 21.79
C LYS A 60 15.13 -10.99 21.46
N TRP A 61 14.80 -9.75 21.14
CA TRP A 61 15.75 -8.70 20.83
C TRP A 61 15.08 -7.33 21.00
N HIS A 62 15.90 -6.29 21.16
CA HIS A 62 15.47 -4.90 21.08
C HIS A 62 16.54 -4.07 20.37
N GLN A 63 16.15 -2.98 19.73
CA GLN A 63 17.06 -2.00 19.14
C GLN A 63 16.63 -0.59 19.48
N LEU A 64 17.61 0.31 19.55
CA LEU A 64 17.39 1.74 19.72
C LEU A 64 17.46 2.43 18.36
N THR A 65 16.45 3.24 18.05
CA THR A 65 16.49 4.27 17.01
C THR A 65 17.03 5.56 17.59
N GLY A 66 17.41 6.52 16.74
CA GLY A 66 17.88 7.83 17.19
C GLY A 66 16.76 8.76 17.67
N GLY A 67 15.52 8.51 17.23
CA GLY A 67 14.33 9.26 17.62
C GLY A 67 13.17 8.39 18.09
N GLU A 68 12.05 9.04 18.37
CA GLU A 68 10.80 8.39 18.76
C GLU A 68 10.22 7.58 17.59
N ILE A 69 9.39 6.59 17.93
CA ILE A 69 8.68 5.74 16.95
C ILE A 69 7.18 5.94 17.14
N TRP A 70 6.60 6.73 16.24
CA TRP A 70 5.16 6.92 16.13
C TRP A 70 4.52 5.97 15.11
N SER A 71 5.35 5.29 14.32
CA SER A 71 4.92 4.35 13.29
C SER A 71 4.72 2.93 13.82
N SER A 72 3.94 2.13 13.09
CA SER A 72 3.95 0.67 13.25
C SER A 72 5.07 0.05 12.38
N PRO A 73 5.66 -1.08 12.78
CA PRO A 73 6.56 -1.81 11.89
C PRO A 73 5.77 -2.47 10.75
N VAL A 74 6.35 -2.49 9.55
CA VAL A 74 5.87 -3.29 8.40
C VAL A 74 6.92 -4.33 8.02
N ILE A 75 6.49 -5.45 7.45
CA ILE A 75 7.37 -6.58 7.12
C ILE A 75 7.34 -6.77 5.61
N GLY A 76 8.52 -6.85 4.98
CA GLY A 76 8.65 -7.17 3.55
C GLY A 76 8.53 -8.66 3.27
N ALA A 77 8.29 -9.05 2.02
CA ALA A 77 8.26 -10.44 1.60
C ALA A 77 9.60 -11.18 1.85
N ASP A 78 10.71 -10.44 1.97
CA ASP A 78 12.03 -10.97 2.34
C ASP A 78 12.28 -11.02 3.87
N ASN A 79 11.22 -10.84 4.67
CA ASN A 79 11.23 -10.73 6.13
C ASN A 79 12.01 -9.53 6.70
N THR A 80 12.35 -8.53 5.87
CA THR A 80 12.90 -7.27 6.38
C THR A 80 11.82 -6.51 7.14
N ILE A 81 12.14 -6.03 8.33
CA ILE A 81 11.26 -5.23 9.17
C ILE A 81 11.59 -3.76 8.94
N TYR A 82 10.61 -2.95 8.51
CA TYR A 82 10.80 -1.52 8.28
C TYR A 82 10.08 -0.68 9.33
N VAL A 83 10.75 0.37 9.79
CA VAL A 83 10.22 1.29 10.84
C VAL A 83 10.63 2.73 10.52
N SER A 84 9.67 3.66 10.59
CA SER A 84 9.92 5.10 10.49
C SER A 84 10.19 5.72 11.86
N SER A 85 11.16 6.63 11.95
CA SER A 85 11.50 7.36 13.19
C SER A 85 11.48 8.88 13.02
N THR A 86 11.21 9.59 14.13
CA THR A 86 11.25 11.05 14.17
C THR A 86 12.67 11.63 14.05
N ASP A 87 13.73 10.82 14.14
CA ASP A 87 15.08 11.27 13.75
C ASP A 87 15.25 11.45 12.22
N GLY A 88 14.21 11.11 11.46
CA GLY A 88 14.14 11.24 10.02
C GLY A 88 14.67 10.05 9.24
N ASN A 89 14.92 8.91 9.91
CA ASN A 89 15.33 7.67 9.29
C ASN A 89 14.17 6.69 9.07
N LEU A 90 14.20 6.06 7.89
CA LEU A 90 13.58 4.76 7.66
C LEU A 90 14.61 3.68 7.99
N TYR A 91 14.33 2.87 8.99
CA TYR A 91 15.15 1.73 9.39
C TYR A 91 14.67 0.45 8.72
N ALA A 92 15.61 -0.43 8.36
CA ALA A 92 15.38 -1.79 7.90
C ALA A 92 16.17 -2.75 8.79
N PHE A 93 15.47 -3.67 9.45
CA PHE A 93 16.06 -4.68 10.34
C PHE A 93 15.87 -6.08 9.78
N ASN A 94 16.82 -6.97 10.07
CA ASN A 94 16.63 -8.40 9.91
C ASN A 94 15.72 -8.96 11.02
N THR A 95 15.22 -10.18 10.87
CA THR A 95 14.32 -10.84 11.84
C THR A 95 14.95 -11.07 13.22
N ASP A 96 16.27 -11.08 13.30
CA ASP A 96 17.04 -11.18 14.54
C ASP A 96 17.29 -9.83 15.22
N GLY A 97 16.77 -8.73 14.64
CA GLY A 97 16.94 -7.37 15.14
C GLY A 97 18.23 -6.70 14.69
N THR A 98 19.09 -7.32 13.88
CA THR A 98 20.28 -6.63 13.36
C THR A 98 19.90 -5.59 12.30
N LEU A 99 20.55 -4.43 12.32
CA LEU A 99 20.32 -3.39 11.32
C LEU A 99 20.81 -3.85 9.94
N LYS A 100 19.89 -3.92 8.98
CA LYS A 100 20.19 -4.22 7.57
C LYS A 100 20.62 -2.95 6.83
N TRP A 101 19.88 -1.86 7.01
CA TRP A 101 20.23 -0.51 6.57
C TRP A 101 19.31 0.54 7.18
N ASP A 102 19.73 1.81 7.12
CA ASP A 102 18.89 2.99 7.40
C ASP A 102 18.91 3.96 6.20
N TYR A 103 17.87 4.78 6.08
CA TYR A 103 17.78 5.82 5.06
C TYR A 103 17.34 7.16 5.68
N GLN A 104 18.25 8.14 5.70
CA GLN A 104 17.98 9.50 6.17
C GLN A 104 17.21 10.30 5.11
N THR A 105 15.98 10.69 5.45
CA THR A 105 15.10 11.50 4.60
C THR A 105 15.26 13.01 4.84
N GLY A 106 15.98 13.37 5.91
CA GLY A 106 16.37 14.74 6.27
C GLY A 106 15.40 15.46 7.21
N LYS A 107 14.20 14.91 7.44
CA LYS A 107 13.19 15.42 8.37
C LYS A 107 12.39 14.26 8.97
N GLU A 108 11.65 14.54 10.03
CA GLU A 108 10.94 13.56 10.85
C GLU A 108 9.98 12.70 10.02
N LEU A 109 9.88 11.41 10.37
CA LEU A 109 8.97 10.46 9.76
C LEU A 109 7.99 9.94 10.82
N PHE A 110 6.73 10.37 10.73
CA PHE A 110 5.67 9.95 11.64
C PHE A 110 4.86 8.77 11.11
N GLY A 111 4.64 8.72 9.80
CA GLY A 111 3.76 7.74 9.17
C GLY A 111 4.36 6.33 9.12
N THR A 112 3.48 5.33 9.16
CA THR A 112 3.86 3.93 8.91
C THR A 112 4.20 3.77 7.42
N PRO A 113 5.36 3.16 7.06
CA PRO A 113 5.67 2.87 5.67
C PRO A 113 4.64 1.93 5.03
N ALA A 114 4.56 1.94 3.69
CA ALA A 114 3.79 0.95 2.95
C ALA A 114 4.67 0.23 1.93
N ILE A 115 4.44 -1.07 1.69
CA ILE A 115 5.23 -1.91 0.80
C ILE A 115 4.34 -2.41 -0.34
N ASP A 116 4.69 -2.07 -1.58
CA ASP A 116 4.01 -2.57 -2.78
C ASP A 116 4.47 -3.99 -3.15
N ALA A 117 3.74 -4.65 -4.04
CA ALA A 117 3.97 -6.02 -4.48
C ALA A 117 5.36 -6.29 -5.05
N ASP A 118 6.00 -5.27 -5.60
CA ASP A 118 7.38 -5.35 -6.12
C ASP A 118 8.45 -5.09 -5.04
N GLY A 119 8.06 -4.92 -3.78
CA GLY A 119 8.92 -4.61 -2.65
C GLY A 119 9.25 -3.12 -2.47
N THR A 120 8.69 -2.23 -3.30
CA THR A 120 8.90 -0.78 -3.13
C THR A 120 8.34 -0.30 -1.81
N ILE A 121 9.15 0.37 -1.00
CA ILE A 121 8.77 1.01 0.25
C ILE A 121 8.39 2.47 0.00
N TYR A 122 7.21 2.87 0.43
CA TYR A 122 6.70 4.23 0.39
C TYR A 122 6.71 4.85 1.77
N VAL A 123 7.29 6.04 1.88
CA VAL A 123 7.38 6.77 3.15
C VAL A 123 7.17 8.27 2.94
N GLY A 124 6.34 8.86 3.79
CA GLY A 124 6.10 10.29 3.86
C GLY A 124 6.74 10.91 5.11
N GLY A 125 7.12 12.19 5.04
CA GLY A 125 7.60 12.92 6.20
C GLY A 125 7.52 14.44 6.06
N ASP A 126 8.10 15.14 7.03
CA ASP A 126 8.06 16.60 7.18
C ASP A 126 8.96 17.33 6.17
N ASN A 127 9.70 16.58 5.36
CA ASN A 127 10.40 17.11 4.20
C ASN A 127 9.44 17.40 3.02
N LYS A 128 8.12 17.25 3.23
CA LYS A 128 7.05 17.52 2.26
C LYS A 128 7.15 16.64 1.03
N LYS A 129 7.58 15.39 1.23
CA LYS A 129 7.75 14.42 0.14
C LYS A 129 7.14 13.08 0.51
N LEU A 130 6.65 12.40 -0.51
CA LEU A 130 6.51 10.95 -0.55
C LEU A 130 7.72 10.38 -1.29
N LEU A 131 8.46 9.47 -0.66
CA LEU A 131 9.60 8.78 -1.25
C LEU A 131 9.23 7.35 -1.59
N ALA A 132 9.70 6.87 -2.74
CA ALA A 132 9.71 5.45 -3.10
C ALA A 132 11.16 4.93 -3.04
N ILE A 133 11.39 3.92 -2.20
CA ILE A 133 12.69 3.34 -1.89
C ILE A 133 12.65 1.85 -2.24
N ASN A 134 13.67 1.33 -2.91
CA ASN A 134 13.84 -0.10 -3.15
C ASN A 134 14.32 -0.82 -1.87
N PRO A 135 14.10 -2.14 -1.74
CA PRO A 135 14.66 -2.94 -0.64
C PRO A 135 16.18 -2.88 -0.51
N ASP A 136 16.88 -2.50 -1.59
CA ASP A 136 18.34 -2.30 -1.64
C ASP A 136 18.77 -0.87 -1.26
N ARG A 137 17.88 -0.09 -0.62
CA ARG A 137 18.08 1.29 -0.15
C ARG A 137 18.13 2.36 -1.26
N LYS A 138 18.04 1.99 -2.54
CA LYS A 138 18.06 2.99 -3.63
C LYS A 138 16.72 3.69 -3.77
N ILE A 139 16.75 5.02 -3.92
CA ILE A 139 15.55 5.79 -4.26
C ILE A 139 15.12 5.47 -5.69
N LYS A 140 13.84 5.12 -5.86
CA LYS A 140 13.18 5.07 -7.17
C LYS A 140 12.80 6.48 -7.61
N TRP A 141 12.14 7.22 -6.72
CA TRP A 141 11.74 8.61 -6.97
C TRP A 141 11.32 9.32 -5.68
N PRO A 142 11.39 10.66 -5.68
CA PRO A 142 10.63 11.53 -4.78
C PRO A 142 9.40 12.14 -5.47
N CYS A 143 8.33 12.35 -4.72
CA CYS A 143 7.18 13.15 -5.12
C CYS A 143 6.97 14.28 -4.11
N PHE A 144 6.91 15.54 -4.57
CA PHE A 144 6.62 16.67 -3.69
C PHE A 144 5.14 16.72 -3.34
N ILE A 145 4.86 16.76 -2.04
CA ILE A 145 3.54 16.90 -1.44
C ILE A 145 3.50 18.30 -0.82
N GLY A 146 2.42 19.06 -0.97
CA GLY A 146 2.41 20.50 -0.67
C GLY A 146 2.75 20.88 0.79
N SER A 147 2.69 19.91 1.72
CA SER A 147 2.94 20.09 3.15
C SER A 147 3.45 18.78 3.77
N ASP A 148 3.62 18.82 5.09
CA ASP A 148 4.16 17.73 5.90
C ASP A 148 3.25 16.50 5.81
N VAL A 149 3.88 15.32 5.74
CA VAL A 149 3.20 14.05 5.50
C VAL A 149 3.32 13.16 6.72
N HIS A 150 2.35 13.30 7.63
CA HIS A 150 2.27 12.49 8.85
C HIS A 150 1.40 11.24 8.68
N SER A 151 0.71 11.10 7.55
CA SER A 151 -0.15 9.94 7.27
C SER A 151 0.66 8.73 6.80
N SER A 152 0.12 7.53 7.05
CA SER A 152 0.65 6.30 6.43
C SER A 152 0.11 6.20 5.00
N PRO A 153 0.95 5.98 3.98
CA PRO A 153 0.50 5.78 2.61
C PRO A 153 -0.36 4.51 2.47
N ALA A 154 -1.32 4.52 1.54
CA ALA A 154 -2.10 3.36 1.14
C ALA A 154 -1.93 3.08 -0.36
N ILE A 155 -1.90 1.81 -0.75
CA ILE A 155 -1.56 1.39 -2.12
C ILE A 155 -2.72 0.58 -2.69
N ASP A 156 -3.34 1.06 -3.76
CA ASP A 156 -4.42 0.34 -4.44
C ASP A 156 -3.88 -0.76 -5.36
N LYS A 157 -4.78 -1.67 -5.79
CA LYS A 157 -4.47 -2.82 -6.64
C LYS A 157 -3.85 -2.44 -7.98
N ASP A 158 -4.11 -1.22 -8.47
CA ASP A 158 -3.54 -0.64 -9.68
C ASP A 158 -2.16 0.02 -9.46
N GLY A 159 -1.68 0.04 -8.22
CA GLY A 159 -0.43 0.68 -7.81
C GLY A 159 -0.54 2.19 -7.56
N THR A 160 -1.74 2.76 -7.53
CA THR A 160 -1.95 4.15 -7.11
C THR A 160 -1.70 4.28 -5.61
N ILE A 161 -0.87 5.24 -5.23
CA ILE A 161 -0.54 5.54 -3.84
C ILE A 161 -1.35 6.73 -3.36
N TYR A 162 -2.05 6.56 -2.24
CA TYR A 162 -2.84 7.57 -1.56
C TYR A 162 -2.15 8.04 -0.29
N VAL A 163 -2.08 9.35 -0.11
CA VAL A 163 -1.42 9.94 1.06
C VAL A 163 -2.07 11.27 1.44
N GLY A 164 -2.35 11.45 2.73
CA GLY A 164 -2.87 12.69 3.29
C GLY A 164 -1.75 13.60 3.78
N ALA A 165 -1.92 14.91 3.63
CA ALA A 165 -0.96 15.90 4.11
C ALA A 165 -1.61 17.03 4.92
N TRP A 166 -0.78 17.74 5.67
CA TRP A 166 -1.19 18.81 6.57
C TRP A 166 -1.77 20.04 5.88
N ASP A 167 -1.67 20.16 4.55
CA ASP A 167 -2.38 21.20 3.79
C ASP A 167 -3.87 20.88 3.58
N GLY A 168 -4.40 19.87 4.26
CA GLY A 168 -5.79 19.45 4.12
C GLY A 168 -6.02 18.86 2.73
N LYS A 169 -5.08 18.06 2.23
CA LYS A 169 -5.26 17.41 0.93
C LYS A 169 -4.95 15.93 0.98
N LEU A 170 -5.78 15.16 0.29
CA LEU A 170 -5.48 13.80 -0.11
C LEU A 170 -4.85 13.84 -1.50
N TYR A 171 -3.69 13.20 -1.64
CA TYR A 171 -2.96 13.07 -2.89
C TYR A 171 -3.08 11.65 -3.41
N ALA A 172 -3.31 11.52 -4.72
CA ALA A 172 -3.17 10.27 -5.45
C ALA A 172 -1.95 10.36 -6.35
N ILE A 173 -1.02 9.43 -6.20
CA ILE A 173 0.28 9.39 -6.88
C ILE A 173 0.34 8.11 -7.71
N ASN A 174 0.76 8.22 -8.97
CA ASN A 174 0.99 7.06 -9.82
C ASN A 174 2.21 6.27 -9.31
N LYS A 175 2.29 4.97 -9.64
CA LYS A 175 3.44 4.11 -9.31
C LYS A 175 4.81 4.66 -9.74
N ASN A 176 4.84 5.50 -10.78
CA ASN A 176 6.05 6.17 -11.27
C ASN A 176 6.40 7.48 -10.54
N GLY A 177 5.66 7.86 -9.49
CA GLY A 177 5.91 9.04 -8.67
C GLY A 177 5.25 10.34 -9.17
N THR A 178 4.58 10.31 -10.31
CA THR A 178 3.85 11.49 -10.81
C THR A 178 2.51 11.64 -10.09
N ARG A 179 2.12 12.87 -9.76
CA ARG A 179 0.82 13.15 -9.14
C ARG A 179 -0.32 12.86 -10.13
N LYS A 180 -1.21 11.94 -9.77
CA LYS A 180 -2.44 11.58 -10.52
C LYS A 180 -3.52 12.65 -10.30
N TRP A 181 -3.79 13.00 -9.04
CA TRP A 181 -4.68 14.10 -8.66
C TRP A 181 -4.48 14.50 -7.19
N SER A 182 -5.14 15.57 -6.75
CA SER A 182 -5.27 15.93 -5.33
C SER A 182 -6.69 16.38 -5.02
N TYR A 183 -7.18 16.07 -3.82
CA TYR A 183 -8.47 16.49 -3.30
C TYR A 183 -8.28 17.35 -2.05
N THR A 184 -8.86 18.55 -2.05
CA THR A 184 -8.78 19.48 -0.90
C THR A 184 -9.96 19.25 0.04
N THR A 185 -9.66 18.93 1.29
CA THR A 185 -10.61 18.90 2.39
C THR A 185 -10.84 20.31 2.94
N GLY A 186 -11.97 20.52 3.63
CA GLY A 186 -12.27 21.81 4.26
C GLY A 186 -11.40 22.16 5.48
N SER A 187 -10.53 21.23 5.92
CA SER A 187 -9.61 21.40 7.05
C SER A 187 -8.43 20.43 6.96
N ASN A 188 -7.47 20.51 7.87
CA ASN A 188 -6.24 19.71 7.85
C ASN A 188 -6.53 18.20 8.00
N ILE A 189 -5.82 17.38 7.22
CA ILE A 189 -5.79 15.94 7.42
C ILE A 189 -4.69 15.65 8.44
N LEU A 190 -5.09 15.60 9.71
CA LEU A 190 -4.19 15.28 10.82
C LEU A 190 -4.14 13.75 10.98
N SER A 191 -3.02 13.15 10.60
CA SER A 191 -2.65 11.76 10.91
C SER A 191 -3.60 10.65 10.41
N SER A 192 -4.53 10.93 9.49
CA SER A 192 -5.40 9.89 8.94
C SER A 192 -4.64 9.06 7.90
N SER A 193 -4.57 7.76 8.12
CA SER A 193 -4.10 6.82 7.10
C SER A 193 -5.30 6.47 6.20
N PRO A 194 -5.25 6.70 4.88
CA PRO A 194 -6.35 6.32 3.99
C PRO A 194 -6.57 4.79 4.00
N ALA A 195 -7.82 4.35 4.03
CA ALA A 195 -8.23 2.96 3.81
C ALA A 195 -8.85 2.82 2.41
N ILE A 196 -8.77 1.62 1.83
CA ILE A 196 -9.27 1.35 0.46
C ILE A 196 -10.23 0.16 0.50
N GLY A 197 -11.48 0.41 0.12
CA GLY A 197 -12.51 -0.60 -0.02
C GLY A 197 -12.27 -1.54 -1.22
N ASP A 198 -12.91 -2.71 -1.19
CA ASP A 198 -12.76 -3.70 -2.28
C ASP A 198 -13.22 -3.16 -3.64
N ASP A 199 -14.13 -2.18 -3.61
CA ASP A 199 -14.70 -1.45 -4.74
C ASP A 199 -13.87 -0.23 -5.20
N GLY A 200 -12.71 0.02 -4.58
CA GLY A 200 -11.85 1.17 -4.87
C GLY A 200 -12.29 2.47 -4.19
N THR A 201 -13.26 2.42 -3.27
CA THR A 201 -13.63 3.58 -2.44
C THR A 201 -12.49 3.89 -1.48
N ILE A 202 -12.03 5.14 -1.46
CA ILE A 202 -11.02 5.62 -0.53
C ILE A 202 -11.72 6.25 0.65
N GLU A 203 -11.45 5.75 1.85
CA GLU A 203 -11.96 6.28 3.11
C GLU A 203 -10.80 6.94 3.87
N PHE A 204 -11.00 8.17 4.33
CA PHE A 204 -10.03 8.82 5.20
C PHE A 204 -10.74 9.76 6.16
N GLU A 205 -10.14 9.94 7.33
CA GLU A 205 -10.67 10.82 8.37
C GLU A 205 -10.02 12.20 8.28
N PHE A 206 -10.76 13.25 8.59
CA PHE A 206 -10.15 14.56 8.83
C PHE A 206 -10.89 15.26 9.97
N ASN A 207 -10.16 16.10 10.70
CA ASN A 207 -10.74 16.93 11.75
C ASN A 207 -11.10 18.28 11.14
N ASP A 208 -12.40 18.58 11.03
CA ASP A 208 -12.85 19.93 10.72
C ASP A 208 -12.77 20.81 11.98
N ILE A 209 -11.59 21.37 12.23
CA ILE A 209 -11.31 22.21 13.42
C ILE A 209 -12.22 23.45 13.47
N LEU A 210 -12.83 23.85 12.35
CA LEU A 210 -13.70 25.02 12.27
C LEU A 210 -15.18 24.70 12.50
N ASN A 211 -15.66 23.50 12.15
CA ASN A 211 -17.11 23.20 12.16
C ASN A 211 -17.51 21.93 12.92
N SER A 212 -16.58 21.11 13.43
CA SER A 212 -16.95 19.84 14.08
C SER A 212 -15.91 19.33 15.09
N THR A 213 -16.36 18.99 16.29
CA THR A 213 -15.54 18.25 17.28
C THR A 213 -15.47 16.75 17.01
N THR A 214 -16.13 16.26 15.95
CA THR A 214 -16.17 14.85 15.57
C THR A 214 -15.45 14.62 14.24
N PRO A 215 -14.58 13.59 14.14
CA PRO A 215 -13.94 13.21 12.87
C PRO A 215 -14.98 12.97 11.77
N GLN A 216 -14.69 13.49 10.58
CA GLN A 216 -15.50 13.28 9.37
C GLN A 216 -14.85 12.20 8.51
N ILE A 217 -15.64 11.28 7.99
CA ILE A 217 -15.20 10.28 7.02
C ILE A 217 -15.59 10.76 5.62
N VAL A 218 -14.63 10.80 4.71
CA VAL A 218 -14.86 11.07 3.29
C VAL A 218 -14.67 9.80 2.49
N ASN A 219 -15.71 9.43 1.74
CA ASN A 219 -15.66 8.34 0.79
C ASN A 219 -15.53 8.92 -0.62
N LEU A 220 -14.41 8.63 -1.26
CA LEU A 220 -14.13 9.03 -2.64
C LEU A 220 -14.18 7.79 -3.53
N THR A 221 -14.93 7.85 -4.62
CA THR A 221 -14.90 6.82 -5.67
C THR A 221 -14.20 7.40 -6.91
N PRO A 222 -12.92 7.10 -7.14
CA PRO A 222 -12.21 7.53 -8.34
C PRO A 222 -12.60 6.65 -9.54
N THR A 223 -12.81 7.24 -10.72
CA THR A 223 -12.69 6.49 -11.99
C THR A 223 -11.43 6.95 -12.67
N SER A 224 -10.48 6.04 -12.91
CA SER A 224 -9.19 6.11 -13.63
C SER A 224 -8.42 7.45 -13.69
N ASN A 225 -9.05 8.60 -13.94
CA ASN A 225 -8.45 9.94 -13.99
C ASN A 225 -9.29 11.08 -13.37
N LYS A 226 -10.45 10.82 -12.73
CA LYS A 226 -11.30 11.84 -12.09
C LYS A 226 -12.00 11.33 -10.84
N LEU A 227 -12.21 12.24 -9.88
CA LEU A 227 -13.09 12.07 -8.72
C LEU A 227 -14.54 12.24 -9.18
N ASN A 228 -15.36 11.19 -9.05
CA ASN A 228 -16.75 11.23 -9.55
C ASN A 228 -17.78 11.41 -8.45
N THR A 229 -17.51 10.95 -7.23
CA THR A 229 -18.48 11.02 -6.13
C THR A 229 -17.77 11.18 -4.80
N ILE A 230 -18.27 12.14 -4.02
CA ILE A 230 -17.83 12.42 -2.66
C ILE A 230 -19.05 12.19 -1.76
N LYS A 231 -18.96 11.22 -0.85
CA LYS A 231 -19.92 11.09 0.25
C LYS A 231 -19.20 11.44 1.55
N ILE A 232 -19.73 12.42 2.28
CA ILE A 232 -19.22 12.79 3.59
C ILE A 232 -20.19 12.24 4.62
N SER A 233 -19.66 11.51 5.60
CA SER A 233 -20.44 11.01 6.74
C SER A 233 -19.74 11.33 8.06
N THR A 234 -20.53 11.70 9.07
CA THR A 234 -20.05 11.86 10.44
C THR A 234 -19.89 10.50 11.11
N LYS A 235 -18.77 10.29 11.79
CA LYS A 235 -18.56 9.10 12.63
C LYS A 235 -19.54 9.16 13.81
N LYS A 236 -20.53 8.26 13.85
CA LYS A 236 -21.33 8.04 15.07
C LYS A 236 -20.39 7.49 16.14
N SER A 237 -20.38 8.11 17.31
CA SER A 237 -19.57 7.72 18.47
C SER A 237 -19.70 6.22 18.72
N GLY A 238 -18.63 5.43 18.48
CA GLY A 238 -18.62 4.01 18.84
C GLY A 238 -17.84 3.02 17.97
N ILE A 239 -17.26 3.41 16.83
CA ILE A 239 -16.46 2.50 16.00
C ILE A 239 -15.04 3.05 15.88
N LEU A 240 -14.10 2.49 16.65
CA LEU A 240 -12.66 2.69 16.42
C LEU A 240 -12.25 1.81 15.24
N LEU A 241 -11.66 2.43 14.22
CA LEU A 241 -10.72 1.78 13.29
C LEU A 241 -9.33 2.25 13.71
#